data_AF-A0A7W1KPF6-F1
#
_entry.id   AF-A0A7W1KPF6-F1
#
_cell.length_a   1.000
_cell.length_b   1.000
_cell.length_c   1.000
_cell.angle_alpha   90.00
_cell.angle_beta   90.00
_cell.angle_gamma   90.00
#
_symmetry.space_group_name_H-M   'P 1'
#
loop_
_entity.id
_entity.type
_entity.pdbx_description
1 polymer ?
#
loop_
_entity_poly.entity_id
_entity_poly.type
_entity_poly.pdbx_seq_one_letter_code
_entity_poly.pdbx_strand_id
1 'polypeptide(L)'
;MRRSRIERQYISEYQAKCLAFADALRFKRVATEEELGQYAPGSTENPGDDLHAWVFYYAHCVRMCDRLKDSSAKASHQPASEDVVLEALRDAPESVRLTDGSEIRVYPKSFVALRAVQSCQDRINWMLERRDLLSKYQGAEELDFLARVDEAITRDYQVIVLIATSEGPQLPFSPFDGPTEIPERIATLSPVDYVLVHRGFLTANAIRLHVLTTMLDQMSGAEGGTRASWSTFFATRAEDSHLPASTLMSDRSLVSQVAAALLTADARKIPDEKQAA
;
A
#
# COMPACT_ATOMS: atom_id res chain seq x y z
N MET A 1 -33.80 -22.07 -15.83
CA MET A 1 -33.10 -22.75 -14.71
C MET A 1 -33.23 -21.89 -13.46
N ARG A 2 -33.60 -22.44 -12.30
CA ARG A 2 -33.64 -21.67 -11.04
C ARG A 2 -32.21 -21.53 -10.51
N ARG A 3 -31.70 -20.29 -10.40
CA ARG A 3 -30.40 -20.00 -9.78
C ARG A 3 -30.35 -20.50 -8.34
N SER A 4 -29.19 -20.99 -7.93
CA SER A 4 -29.00 -21.48 -6.56
C SER A 4 -29.20 -20.34 -5.55
N ARG A 5 -29.56 -20.66 -4.31
CA ARG A 5 -29.71 -19.64 -3.25
C ARG A 5 -28.40 -18.88 -3.02
N ILE A 6 -27.27 -19.58 -3.13
CA ILE A 6 -25.92 -19.06 -2.93
C ILE A 6 -25.54 -18.09 -4.07
N GLU A 7 -25.81 -18.48 -5.31
CA GLU A 7 -25.56 -17.63 -6.48
C GLU A 7 -26.35 -16.32 -6.43
N ARG A 8 -27.62 -16.37 -6.00
CA ARG A 8 -28.43 -15.16 -5.79
C ARG A 8 -27.87 -14.23 -4.72
N GLN A 9 -27.31 -14.80 -3.65
CA GLN A 9 -26.66 -14.01 -2.60
C GLN A 9 -25.41 -13.29 -3.15
N TYR A 10 -24.52 -14.00 -3.85
CA TYR A 10 -23.32 -13.39 -4.41
C TYR A 10 -23.65 -12.33 -5.47
N ILE A 11 -24.65 -12.57 -6.32
CA ILE A 11 -25.13 -11.56 -7.28
C ILE A 11 -25.57 -10.29 -6.53
N SER A 12 -26.35 -10.42 -5.45
CA SER A 12 -26.79 -9.26 -4.66
C SER A 12 -25.63 -8.51 -4.02
N GLU A 13 -24.61 -9.20 -3.51
CA GLU A 13 -23.44 -8.59 -2.87
C GLU A 13 -22.57 -7.84 -3.89
N TYR A 14 -22.31 -8.45 -5.05
CA TYR A 14 -21.56 -7.81 -6.13
C TYR A 14 -22.33 -6.64 -6.74
N GLN A 15 -23.65 -6.78 -6.91
CA GLN A 15 -24.50 -5.69 -7.37
C GLN A 15 -24.41 -4.47 -6.44
N ALA A 16 -24.52 -4.66 -5.12
CA ALA A 16 -24.38 -3.57 -4.16
C ALA A 16 -23.00 -2.91 -4.23
N LYS A 17 -21.92 -3.70 -4.35
CA LYS A 17 -20.56 -3.18 -4.51
C LYS A 17 -20.40 -2.39 -5.81
N CYS A 18 -20.84 -2.93 -6.95
CA CYS A 18 -20.75 -2.27 -8.24
C CYS A 18 -21.53 -0.95 -8.29
N LEU A 19 -22.72 -0.90 -7.68
CA LEU A 19 -23.50 0.33 -7.58
C LEU A 19 -22.78 1.38 -6.73
N ALA A 20 -22.24 1.00 -5.57
CA ALA A 20 -21.46 1.90 -4.72
C ALA A 20 -20.22 2.44 -5.44
N PHE A 21 -19.50 1.59 -6.20
CA PHE A 21 -18.36 2.03 -7.02
C PHE A 21 -18.78 2.95 -8.16
N ALA A 22 -19.86 2.63 -8.88
CA ALA A 22 -20.38 3.46 -9.96
C ALA A 22 -20.80 4.85 -9.43
N ASP A 23 -21.47 4.91 -8.28
CA ASP A 23 -21.86 6.18 -7.64
C ASP A 23 -20.64 7.01 -7.23
N ALA A 24 -19.59 6.37 -6.69
CA ALA A 24 -18.34 7.05 -6.37
C ALA A 24 -17.65 7.59 -7.63
N LEU A 25 -17.61 6.80 -8.72
CA LEU A 25 -17.03 7.21 -10.00
C LEU A 25 -17.80 8.37 -10.64
N ARG A 26 -19.14 8.37 -10.56
CA ARG A 26 -20.02 9.48 -10.98
C ARG A 26 -19.77 10.74 -10.17
N PHE A 27 -19.81 10.61 -8.84
CA PHE A 27 -19.63 11.73 -7.91
C PHE A 27 -18.28 12.42 -8.13
N LYS A 28 -17.23 11.63 -8.38
CA LYS A 28 -15.89 12.13 -8.67
C LYS A 28 -15.65 12.48 -10.15
N ARG A 29 -16.64 12.30 -11.03
CA ARG A 29 -16.59 12.57 -12.48
C ARG A 29 -15.43 11.85 -13.21
N VAL A 30 -15.16 10.61 -12.81
CA VAL A 30 -14.03 9.80 -13.31
C VAL A 30 -14.42 9.01 -14.57
N ALA A 31 -15.69 8.65 -14.66
CA ALA A 31 -16.30 7.96 -15.79
C ALA A 31 -17.65 8.63 -16.09
N THR A 32 -18.02 8.66 -17.38
CA THR A 32 -19.34 9.16 -17.80
C THR A 32 -20.40 8.07 -17.60
N GLU A 33 -21.68 8.45 -17.60
CA GLU A 33 -22.77 7.45 -17.58
C GLU A 33 -22.72 6.49 -18.76
N GLU A 34 -22.28 6.98 -19.91
CA GLU A 34 -22.17 6.18 -21.13
C GLU A 34 -21.07 5.13 -21.01
N GLU A 35 -19.93 5.49 -20.41
CA GLU A 35 -18.82 4.57 -20.16
C GLU A 35 -19.15 3.53 -19.07
N LEU A 36 -19.85 3.93 -18.00
CA LEU A 36 -20.34 3.00 -16.98
C LEU A 36 -21.41 2.07 -17.57
N GLY A 37 -22.34 2.61 -18.35
CA GLY A 37 -23.42 1.87 -19.00
C GLY A 37 -22.92 0.86 -20.02
N GLN A 38 -21.80 1.12 -20.70
CA GLN A 38 -21.22 0.20 -21.67
C GLN A 38 -20.87 -1.16 -21.05
N TYR A 39 -20.41 -1.21 -19.80
CA TYR A 39 -19.97 -2.45 -19.14
C TYR A 39 -20.96 -3.01 -18.12
N ALA A 40 -22.06 -2.30 -17.85
CA ALA A 40 -23.08 -2.72 -16.90
C ALA A 40 -23.76 -4.03 -17.36
N PRO A 41 -24.17 -4.92 -16.43
CA PRO A 41 -24.93 -6.11 -16.79
C PRO A 41 -26.20 -5.76 -17.58
N GLY A 42 -26.44 -6.47 -18.67
CA GLY A 42 -27.50 -6.19 -19.65
C GLY A 42 -27.12 -5.20 -20.75
N SER A 43 -25.87 -4.73 -20.81
CA SER A 43 -25.37 -3.88 -21.89
C SER A 43 -25.02 -4.68 -23.15
N THR A 44 -24.66 -4.00 -24.23
CA THR A 44 -24.18 -4.64 -25.46
C THR A 44 -22.86 -5.41 -25.25
N GLU A 45 -21.94 -4.87 -24.45
CA GLU A 45 -20.64 -5.51 -24.15
C GLU A 45 -20.72 -6.52 -23.00
N ASN A 46 -21.77 -6.45 -22.17
CA ASN A 46 -21.99 -7.33 -21.03
C ASN A 46 -23.46 -7.75 -20.94
N PRO A 47 -23.97 -8.57 -21.90
CA PRO A 47 -25.40 -8.85 -22.04
C PRO A 47 -25.96 -9.76 -20.93
N GLY A 48 -25.10 -10.37 -20.13
CA GLY A 48 -25.51 -11.25 -19.03
C GLY A 48 -26.04 -10.46 -17.82
N ASP A 49 -26.80 -11.15 -16.98
CA ASP A 49 -27.27 -10.66 -15.67
C ASP A 49 -26.92 -11.65 -14.53
N ASP A 50 -25.97 -12.55 -14.80
CA ASP A 50 -25.48 -13.58 -13.89
C ASP A 50 -24.28 -13.08 -13.08
N LEU A 51 -23.76 -13.94 -12.20
CA LEU A 51 -22.63 -13.58 -11.34
C LEU A 51 -21.39 -13.16 -12.16
N HIS A 52 -21.15 -13.78 -13.31
CA HIS A 52 -20.01 -13.45 -14.17
C HIS A 52 -20.15 -12.04 -14.75
N ALA A 53 -21.35 -11.66 -15.19
CA ALA A 53 -21.63 -10.30 -15.65
C ALA A 53 -21.37 -9.25 -14.57
N TRP A 54 -21.74 -9.54 -13.32
CA TRP A 54 -21.49 -8.62 -12.19
C TRP A 54 -20.01 -8.54 -11.79
N VAL A 55 -19.28 -9.66 -11.83
CA VAL A 55 -17.82 -9.68 -11.60
C VAL A 55 -17.08 -8.94 -12.70
N PHE A 56 -17.49 -9.10 -13.96
CA PHE A 56 -16.94 -8.38 -15.09
C PHE A 56 -17.12 -6.86 -14.93
N TYR A 57 -18.34 -6.42 -14.61
CA TYR A 57 -18.61 -5.01 -14.35
C TYR A 57 -17.81 -4.47 -13.16
N TYR A 58 -17.71 -5.24 -12.07
CA TYR A 58 -16.89 -4.90 -10.91
C TYR A 58 -15.43 -4.63 -11.28
N ALA A 59 -14.81 -5.50 -12.08
CA ALA A 59 -13.43 -5.34 -12.52
C ALA A 59 -13.23 -4.06 -13.35
N HIS A 60 -14.22 -3.68 -14.17
CA HIS A 60 -14.19 -2.44 -14.93
C HIS A 60 -14.35 -1.20 -14.03
N CYS A 61 -15.24 -1.24 -13.04
CA CYS A 61 -15.35 -0.17 -12.04
C CYS A 61 -14.04 0.01 -11.24
N VAL A 62 -13.40 -1.08 -10.82
CA VAL A 62 -12.10 -1.03 -10.13
C VAL A 62 -11.02 -0.42 -11.03
N ARG A 63 -10.94 -0.83 -12.31
CA ARG A 63 -10.01 -0.24 -13.27
C ARG A 63 -10.25 1.25 -13.51
N MET A 64 -11.51 1.68 -13.56
CA MET A 64 -11.85 3.11 -13.62
C MET A 64 -11.47 3.83 -12.33
N CYS A 65 -11.56 3.18 -11.17
CA CYS A 65 -11.06 3.74 -9.91
C CYS A 65 -9.54 3.92 -9.91
N ASP A 66 -8.78 3.13 -10.67
CA ASP A 66 -7.35 3.39 -10.84
C ASP A 66 -7.10 4.74 -11.56
N ARG A 67 -8.05 5.24 -12.36
CA ARG A 67 -7.97 6.61 -12.90
C ARG A 67 -8.10 7.70 -11.83
N LEU A 68 -8.70 7.42 -10.67
CA LEU A 68 -8.66 8.32 -9.51
C LEU A 68 -7.24 8.41 -8.94
N LYS A 69 -6.52 7.29 -8.94
CA LYS A 69 -5.11 7.27 -8.54
C LYS A 69 -4.26 8.04 -9.55
N ASP A 70 -4.49 7.84 -10.85
CA ASP A 70 -3.79 8.57 -11.92
C ASP A 70 -4.12 10.06 -11.99
N SER A 71 -5.35 10.47 -11.69
CA SER A 71 -5.73 11.89 -11.62
C SER A 71 -5.20 12.56 -10.36
N SER A 72 -5.10 11.84 -9.23
CA SER A 72 -4.33 12.32 -8.07
C SER A 72 -2.82 12.36 -8.36
N ALA A 73 -2.29 11.41 -9.14
CA ALA A 73 -0.89 11.36 -9.54
C ALA A 73 -0.54 12.52 -10.50
N LYS A 74 -1.43 12.84 -11.45
CA LYS A 74 -1.31 14.01 -12.34
C LYS A 74 -1.49 15.35 -11.61
N ALA A 75 -2.32 15.41 -10.57
CA ALA A 75 -2.40 16.58 -9.69
C ALA A 75 -1.15 16.73 -8.79
N SER A 76 -0.39 15.64 -8.58
CA SER A 76 0.86 15.62 -7.81
C SER A 76 2.14 15.76 -8.66
N HIS A 77 2.04 16.14 -9.93
CA HIS A 77 3.21 16.49 -10.75
C HIS A 77 3.80 17.88 -10.43
N GLN A 78 3.48 18.44 -9.26
CA GLN A 78 4.39 19.40 -8.68
C GLN A 78 5.64 18.63 -8.23
N PRO A 79 6.86 19.05 -8.61
CA PRO A 79 8.05 18.54 -7.94
C PRO A 79 7.81 18.68 -6.44
N ALA A 80 8.08 17.62 -5.67
CA ALA A 80 7.99 17.70 -4.22
C ALA A 80 8.78 18.95 -3.80
N SER A 81 8.12 19.89 -3.11
CA SER A 81 8.82 21.11 -2.71
C SER A 81 10.03 20.73 -1.86
N GLU A 82 11.08 21.55 -1.92
CA GLU A 82 12.32 21.32 -1.16
C GLU A 82 12.03 21.03 0.31
N ASP A 83 11.04 21.70 0.90
CA ASP A 83 10.56 21.47 2.26
C ASP A 83 10.04 20.05 2.50
N VAL A 84 9.29 19.47 1.56
CA VAL A 84 8.76 18.09 1.66
C VAL A 84 9.89 17.08 1.58
N VAL A 85 10.89 17.32 0.74
CA VAL A 85 12.09 16.48 0.65
C VAL A 85 12.92 16.57 1.93
N LEU A 86 13.13 17.77 2.46
CA LEU A 86 13.83 17.99 3.73
C LEU A 86 13.08 17.37 4.91
N GLU A 87 11.75 17.41 4.91
CA GLU A 87 10.93 16.75 5.92
C GLU A 87 11.02 15.22 5.84
N ALA A 88 11.05 14.65 4.63
CA ALA A 88 11.28 13.22 4.42
C ALA A 88 12.64 12.74 4.97
N LEU A 89 13.64 13.63 5.01
CA LEU A 89 14.98 13.36 5.53
C LEU A 89 15.10 13.49 7.05
N ARG A 90 14.14 14.13 7.74
CA ARG A 90 14.24 14.38 9.18
C ARG A 90 14.13 13.11 10.04
N ASP A 91 13.78 11.97 9.45
CA ASP A 91 13.70 10.67 10.13
C ASP A 91 12.87 10.70 11.43
N ALA A 92 11.97 11.67 11.56
CA ALA A 92 11.28 11.93 12.80
C ALA A 92 10.31 10.77 13.10
N PRO A 93 10.33 10.22 14.32
CA PRO A 93 9.33 9.26 14.73
C PRO A 93 7.97 9.93 14.90
N GLU A 94 6.92 9.20 14.52
CA GLU A 94 5.53 9.58 14.76
C GLU A 94 5.11 9.09 16.15
N SER A 95 4.44 9.95 16.93
CA SER A 95 3.91 9.55 18.24
C SER A 95 2.46 9.11 18.11
N VAL A 96 2.15 7.90 18.56
CA VAL A 96 0.82 7.30 18.50
C VAL A 96 0.29 7.12 19.91
N ARG A 97 -0.88 7.69 20.19
CA ARG A 97 -1.57 7.50 21.46
C ARG A 97 -2.42 6.23 21.42
N LEU A 98 -2.21 5.35 22.39
CA LEU A 98 -2.91 4.07 22.55
C LEU A 98 -4.22 4.23 23.31
N THR A 99 -5.04 3.17 23.28
CA THR A 99 -6.36 3.14 23.92
C THR A 99 -6.33 3.27 25.44
N ASP A 100 -5.24 2.84 26.09
CA ASP A 100 -5.00 3.04 27.53
C ASP A 100 -4.50 4.45 27.88
N GLY A 101 -4.33 5.31 26.87
CA GLY A 101 -3.86 6.68 27.00
C GLY A 101 -2.34 6.84 26.96
N SER A 102 -1.58 5.74 26.95
CA SER A 102 -0.12 5.76 26.79
C SER A 102 0.28 6.15 25.37
N GLU A 103 1.56 6.48 25.16
CA GLU A 103 2.10 6.84 23.84
C GLU A 103 3.22 5.89 23.43
N ILE A 104 3.22 5.52 22.15
CA ILE A 104 4.28 4.73 21.52
C ILE A 104 4.83 5.46 20.31
N ARG A 105 6.13 5.33 20.08
CA ARG A 105 6.80 5.91 18.91
C ARG A 105 6.85 4.91 17.77
N VAL A 106 6.57 5.42 16.58
CA VAL A 106 6.64 4.68 15.33
C VAL A 106 7.72 5.30 14.46
N TYR A 107 8.63 4.46 13.98
CA TYR A 107 9.84 4.91 13.31
C TYR A 107 9.74 4.72 11.79
N PRO A 108 10.28 5.67 11.00
CA PRO A 108 10.46 5.46 9.57
C PRO A 108 11.39 4.29 9.25
N LYS A 109 11.06 3.52 8.22
CA LYS A 109 11.70 2.24 7.87
C LYS A 109 12.30 2.19 6.49
N SER A 110 13.26 1.26 6.32
CA SER A 110 13.84 0.95 5.02
C SER A 110 12.88 0.20 4.12
N PHE A 111 13.22 0.11 2.84
CA PHE A 111 12.43 -0.63 1.86
C PHE A 111 12.27 -2.11 2.24
N VAL A 112 13.32 -2.76 2.76
CA VAL A 112 13.23 -4.16 3.23
C VAL A 112 12.18 -4.32 4.33
N ALA A 113 12.19 -3.44 5.33
CA ALA A 113 11.23 -3.48 6.42
C ALA A 113 9.80 -3.17 5.95
N LEU A 114 9.63 -2.22 5.01
CA LEU A 114 8.34 -1.93 4.38
C LEU A 114 7.79 -3.14 3.60
N ARG A 115 8.66 -3.87 2.87
CA ARG A 115 8.28 -5.10 2.17
C ARG A 115 7.87 -6.21 3.13
N ALA A 116 8.54 -6.35 4.27
CA ALA A 116 8.14 -7.32 5.29
C ALA A 116 6.76 -7.00 5.87
N VAL A 117 6.46 -5.72 6.14
CA VAL A 117 5.12 -5.28 6.57
C VAL A 117 4.08 -5.59 5.50
N GLN A 118 4.35 -5.29 4.23
CA GLN A 118 3.45 -5.64 3.13
C GLN A 118 3.17 -7.15 3.07
N SER A 119 4.20 -7.99 3.22
CA SER A 119 4.01 -9.45 3.24
C SER A 119 3.16 -9.92 4.41
N CYS A 120 3.24 -9.27 5.58
CA CYS A 120 2.34 -9.55 6.70
C CYS A 120 0.90 -9.15 6.38
N GLN A 121 0.69 -7.99 5.77
CA GLN A 121 -0.65 -7.54 5.34
C GLN A 121 -1.27 -8.47 4.30
N ASP A 122 -0.50 -8.90 3.31
CA ASP A 122 -0.96 -9.84 2.27
C ASP A 122 -1.42 -11.16 2.90
N ARG A 123 -0.65 -11.69 3.88
CA ARG A 123 -1.05 -12.87 4.65
C ARG A 123 -2.29 -12.63 5.51
N ILE A 124 -2.40 -11.49 6.19
CA ILE A 124 -3.60 -11.14 6.97
C ILE A 124 -4.83 -11.09 6.06
N ASN A 125 -4.76 -10.40 4.93
CA ASN A 125 -5.86 -10.31 3.97
C ASN A 125 -6.25 -11.71 3.45
N TRP A 126 -5.25 -12.50 3.07
CA TRP A 126 -5.46 -13.89 2.68
C TRP A 126 -6.17 -14.69 3.78
N MET A 127 -5.73 -14.58 5.04
CA MET A 127 -6.32 -15.28 6.18
C MET A 127 -7.75 -14.83 6.48
N LEU A 128 -8.03 -13.53 6.42
CA LEU A 128 -9.37 -12.97 6.62
C LEU A 128 -10.36 -13.49 5.58
N GLU A 129 -9.96 -13.59 4.31
CA GLU A 129 -10.79 -14.21 3.26
C GLU A 129 -11.15 -15.67 3.60
N ARG A 130 -10.19 -16.45 4.13
CA ARG A 130 -10.45 -17.86 4.49
C ARG A 130 -11.33 -17.96 5.73
N ARG A 131 -11.11 -17.07 6.71
CA ARG A 131 -11.92 -16.95 7.91
C ARG A 131 -13.38 -16.71 7.54
N ASP A 132 -13.67 -15.77 6.64
CA ASP A 132 -15.03 -15.45 6.20
C ASP A 132 -15.70 -16.58 5.41
N LEU A 133 -14.91 -17.39 4.69
CA LEU A 133 -15.41 -18.58 4.03
C LEU A 133 -15.79 -19.67 5.05
N LEU A 134 -14.95 -19.86 6.08
CA LEU A 134 -15.12 -20.92 7.08
C LEU A 134 -16.11 -20.58 8.19
N SER A 135 -16.33 -19.30 8.49
CA SER A 135 -17.30 -18.86 9.50
C SER A 135 -18.75 -19.23 9.17
N LYS A 136 -19.02 -19.68 7.93
CA LYS A 136 -20.32 -20.18 7.48
C LYS A 136 -20.60 -21.61 7.96
N TYR A 137 -19.59 -22.31 8.48
CA TYR A 137 -19.65 -23.67 8.98
C TYR A 137 -19.54 -23.65 10.51
N GLN A 138 -20.24 -24.57 11.18
CA GLN A 138 -20.34 -24.62 12.66
C GLN A 138 -19.82 -25.93 13.26
N GLY A 139 -18.98 -26.67 12.53
CA GLY A 139 -18.37 -27.88 13.04
C GLY A 139 -17.18 -27.59 13.97
N ALA A 140 -16.84 -28.57 14.82
CA ALA A 140 -15.77 -28.43 15.81
C ALA A 140 -14.40 -28.23 15.16
N GLU A 141 -14.13 -28.92 14.04
CA GLU A 141 -12.86 -28.79 13.31
C GLU A 141 -12.72 -27.40 12.67
N GLU A 142 -13.82 -26.82 12.18
CA GLU A 142 -13.84 -25.47 11.63
C GLU A 142 -13.64 -24.41 12.72
N LEU A 143 -14.21 -24.60 13.91
CA LEU A 143 -13.96 -23.73 15.06
C LEU A 143 -12.49 -23.76 15.49
N ASP A 144 -11.86 -24.94 15.55
CA ASP A 144 -10.44 -25.10 15.85
C ASP A 144 -9.54 -24.48 14.75
N PHE A 145 -9.96 -24.56 13.49
CA PHE A 145 -9.27 -23.89 12.40
C PHE A 145 -9.39 -22.37 12.49
N LEU A 146 -10.59 -21.84 12.75
CA LEU A 146 -10.82 -20.40 12.91
C LEU A 146 -9.99 -19.82 14.06
N ALA A 147 -9.87 -20.54 15.19
CA ALA A 147 -9.02 -20.12 16.30
C ALA A 147 -7.54 -19.98 15.88
N ARG A 148 -7.01 -20.95 15.12
CA ARG A 148 -5.62 -20.89 14.59
C ARG A 148 -5.42 -19.77 13.59
N VAL A 149 -6.43 -19.48 12.76
CA VAL A 149 -6.40 -18.34 11.82
C VAL A 149 -6.37 -17.02 12.60
N ASP A 150 -7.21 -16.88 13.62
CA ASP A 150 -7.26 -15.67 14.47
C ASP A 150 -5.93 -15.45 15.22
N GLU A 151 -5.31 -16.53 15.71
CA GLU A 151 -3.98 -16.49 16.32
C GLU A 151 -2.92 -16.04 15.31
N ALA A 152 -2.92 -16.59 14.09
CA ALA A 152 -1.97 -16.23 13.05
C ALA A 152 -2.14 -14.78 12.55
N ILE A 153 -3.37 -14.29 12.41
CA ILE A 153 -3.67 -12.89 12.10
C ILE A 153 -3.13 -11.98 13.20
N THR A 154 -3.42 -12.31 14.45
CA THR A 154 -2.93 -11.54 15.62
C THR A 154 -1.41 -11.50 15.64
N ARG A 155 -0.78 -12.64 15.39
CA ARG A 155 0.68 -12.79 15.31
C ARG A 155 1.28 -11.88 14.24
N ASP A 156 0.68 -11.80 13.06
CA ASP A 156 1.16 -10.91 11.97
C ASP A 156 0.97 -9.43 12.32
N TYR A 157 -0.14 -9.04 12.95
CA TYR A 157 -0.30 -7.67 13.46
C TYR A 157 0.77 -7.30 14.49
N GLN A 158 1.10 -8.22 15.41
CA GLN A 158 2.18 -8.02 16.37
C GLN A 158 3.54 -7.88 15.70
N VAL A 159 3.82 -8.62 14.62
CA VAL A 159 5.05 -8.42 13.82
C VAL A 159 5.08 -7.02 13.20
N ILE A 160 3.97 -6.56 12.63
CA ILE A 160 3.88 -5.21 12.05
C ILE A 160 4.18 -4.15 13.12
N VAL A 161 3.59 -4.28 14.32
CA VAL A 161 3.85 -3.37 15.44
C VAL A 161 5.30 -3.44 15.90
N LEU A 162 5.89 -4.63 15.99
CA LEU A 162 7.30 -4.81 16.34
C LEU A 162 8.22 -4.12 15.34
N ILE A 163 7.96 -4.29 14.04
CA ILE A 163 8.69 -3.58 12.99
C ILE A 163 8.49 -2.08 13.19
N ALA A 164 7.25 -1.58 13.20
CA ALA A 164 6.93 -0.16 13.28
C ALA A 164 7.56 0.56 14.50
N THR A 165 7.62 -0.10 15.65
CA THR A 165 8.04 0.51 16.93
C THR A 165 9.51 0.28 17.27
N SER A 166 10.21 -0.55 16.48
CA SER A 166 11.66 -0.71 16.64
C SER A 166 12.42 0.52 16.16
N GLU A 167 13.47 0.89 16.88
CA GLU A 167 14.35 1.99 16.45
C GLU A 167 15.19 1.59 15.23
N GLY A 168 15.61 2.59 14.45
CA GLY A 168 16.38 2.39 13.23
C GLY A 168 15.55 1.92 12.02
N PRO A 169 16.15 1.85 10.83
CA PRO A 169 15.43 1.55 9.60
C PRO A 169 15.32 0.05 9.29
N GLN A 170 16.16 -0.80 9.91
CA GLN A 170 16.21 -2.22 9.61
C GLN A 170 15.05 -3.01 10.26
N LEU A 171 14.95 -4.28 9.90
CA LEU A 171 14.12 -5.24 10.62
C LEU A 171 14.72 -5.49 12.02
N PRO A 172 13.89 -5.57 13.08
CA PRO A 172 14.38 -5.87 14.43
C PRO A 172 14.71 -7.35 14.66
N PHE A 173 14.60 -8.18 13.63
CA PHE A 173 14.88 -9.61 13.66
C PHE A 173 15.50 -10.06 12.34
N SER A 174 16.27 -11.15 12.41
CA SER A 174 16.76 -11.85 11.23
C SER A 174 15.60 -12.61 10.58
N PRO A 175 15.41 -12.53 9.24
CA PRO A 175 14.44 -13.35 8.54
C PRO A 175 14.86 -14.83 8.46
N PHE A 176 16.07 -15.18 8.89
CA PHE A 176 16.63 -16.53 8.81
C PHE A 176 16.65 -17.27 10.15
N ASP A 177 16.45 -16.58 11.27
CA ASP A 177 16.68 -17.13 12.62
C ASP A 177 15.42 -17.81 13.22
N GLY A 178 14.50 -18.25 12.36
CA GLY A 178 13.26 -18.91 12.77
C GLY A 178 12.14 -17.93 13.16
N PRO A 179 11.13 -18.39 13.92
CA PRO A 179 9.99 -17.56 14.31
C PRO A 179 10.47 -16.37 15.16
N THR A 180 10.04 -15.16 14.80
CA THR A 180 10.30 -13.97 15.58
C THR A 180 9.72 -14.11 17.00
N GLU A 181 10.38 -13.59 18.02
CA GLU A 181 9.79 -13.47 19.37
C GLU A 181 9.05 -12.14 19.48
N ILE A 182 7.84 -12.14 20.06
CA ILE A 182 7.07 -10.92 20.31
C ILE A 182 7.29 -10.47 21.75
N PRO A 183 7.83 -9.24 21.96
CA PRO A 183 7.92 -8.66 23.29
C PRO A 183 6.55 -8.58 23.97
N GLU A 184 6.51 -8.87 25.28
CA GLU A 184 5.27 -8.86 26.07
C GLU A 184 4.48 -7.56 25.91
N ARG A 185 5.16 -6.41 25.93
CA ARG A 185 4.54 -5.08 25.73
C ARG A 185 3.75 -4.94 24.42
N ILE A 186 4.07 -5.73 23.39
CA ILE A 186 3.35 -5.78 22.11
C ILE A 186 2.28 -6.85 22.17
N ALA A 187 2.57 -7.99 22.78
CA ALA A 187 1.63 -9.10 22.93
C ALA A 187 0.38 -8.71 23.72
N THR A 188 0.50 -7.80 24.68
CA THR A 188 -0.58 -7.32 25.55
C THR A 188 -1.41 -6.17 24.95
N LEU A 189 -1.06 -5.66 23.77
CA LEU A 189 -1.80 -4.58 23.14
C LEU A 189 -3.20 -5.01 22.73
N SER A 190 -4.14 -4.08 22.77
CA SER A 190 -5.47 -4.34 22.24
C SER A 190 -5.43 -4.45 20.70
N PRO A 191 -6.37 -5.19 20.08
CA PRO A 191 -6.48 -5.23 18.61
C PRO A 191 -6.64 -3.83 17.97
N VAL A 192 -7.25 -2.88 18.68
CA VAL A 192 -7.42 -1.50 18.21
C VAL A 192 -6.07 -0.78 18.16
N ASP A 193 -5.19 -1.02 19.14
CA ASP A 193 -3.87 -0.43 19.19
C ASP A 193 -3.00 -0.88 18.00
N TYR A 194 -3.15 -2.12 17.52
CA TYR A 194 -2.47 -2.56 16.29
C TYR A 194 -2.84 -1.69 15.09
N VAL A 195 -4.12 -1.34 14.94
CA VAL A 195 -4.60 -0.48 13.85
C VAL A 195 -4.08 0.95 14.02
N LEU A 196 -4.07 1.49 15.24
CA LEU A 196 -3.54 2.82 15.53
C LEU A 196 -2.04 2.92 15.22
N VAL A 197 -1.25 1.94 15.69
CA VAL A 197 0.19 1.87 15.39
C VAL A 197 0.43 1.70 13.90
N HIS A 198 -0.33 0.84 13.23
CA HIS A 198 -0.20 0.65 11.79
C HIS A 198 -0.53 1.93 11.01
N ARG A 199 -1.55 2.70 11.43
CA ARG A 199 -1.83 4.01 10.83
C ARG A 199 -0.69 5.00 11.06
N GLY A 200 -0.16 5.08 12.28
CA GLY A 200 1.03 5.89 12.58
C GLY A 200 2.24 5.49 11.74
N PHE A 201 2.39 4.18 11.47
CA PHE A 201 3.42 3.64 10.60
C PHE A 201 3.29 4.10 9.16
N LEU A 202 2.06 4.08 8.63
CA LEU A 202 1.79 4.63 7.30
C LEU A 202 2.09 6.13 7.27
N THR A 203 1.69 6.91 8.28
CA THR A 203 2.01 8.35 8.37
C THR A 203 3.52 8.60 8.38
N ALA A 204 4.26 7.92 9.25
CA ALA A 204 5.71 8.07 9.38
C ALA A 204 6.49 7.73 8.10
N ASN A 205 5.92 6.91 7.22
CA ASN A 205 6.53 6.50 5.96
C ASN A 205 5.89 7.15 4.72
N ALA A 206 4.76 7.85 4.86
CA ALA A 206 3.96 8.38 3.75
C ALA A 206 4.78 9.33 2.87
N ILE A 207 5.48 10.29 3.49
CA ILE A 207 6.29 11.27 2.78
C ILE A 207 7.43 10.58 2.01
N ARG A 208 8.12 9.62 2.64
CA ARG A 208 9.23 8.88 2.02
C ARG A 208 8.75 8.02 0.85
N LEU A 209 7.66 7.29 1.05
CA LEU A 209 7.06 6.47 0.00
C LEU A 209 6.62 7.36 -1.17
N HIS A 210 5.97 8.49 -0.89
CA HIS A 210 5.56 9.45 -1.92
C HIS A 210 6.75 9.94 -2.74
N VAL A 211 7.82 10.41 -2.08
CA VAL A 211 9.06 10.85 -2.75
C VAL A 211 9.66 9.74 -3.61
N LEU A 212 9.73 8.50 -3.11
CA LEU A 212 10.26 7.37 -3.88
C LEU A 212 9.36 7.01 -5.09
N THR A 213 8.04 7.04 -4.95
CA THR A 213 7.11 6.80 -6.07
C THR A 213 7.20 7.87 -7.15
N THR A 214 7.25 9.15 -6.78
CA THR A 214 7.38 10.26 -7.73
C THR A 214 8.63 10.09 -8.60
N MET A 215 9.73 9.56 -8.02
CA MET A 215 10.95 9.31 -8.78
C MET A 215 10.87 8.11 -9.73
N LEU A 216 10.23 7.00 -9.33
CA LEU A 216 9.99 5.88 -10.24
C LEU A 216 9.18 6.32 -11.46
N ASP A 217 8.21 7.19 -11.23
CA ASP A 217 7.37 7.74 -12.29
C ASP A 217 8.18 8.70 -13.20
N GLN A 218 9.09 9.52 -12.64
CA GLN A 218 10.02 10.36 -13.42
C GLN A 218 11.04 9.55 -14.22
N MET A 219 11.57 8.45 -13.67
CA MET A 219 12.50 7.56 -14.38
C MET A 219 11.82 6.78 -15.50
N SER A 220 10.50 6.60 -15.44
CA SER A 220 9.72 5.94 -16.48
C SER A 220 9.37 6.88 -17.66
N GLY A 221 10.11 7.98 -17.83
CA GLY A 221 9.77 9.12 -18.70
C GLY A 221 9.14 8.82 -20.07
N ALA A 222 7.98 9.45 -20.28
CA ALA A 222 7.37 10.03 -21.49
C ALA A 222 7.20 9.26 -22.81
N GLU A 223 7.92 8.17 -23.10
CA GLU A 223 7.81 7.48 -24.40
C GLU A 223 7.62 5.97 -24.26
N GLY A 224 6.41 5.54 -23.89
CA GLY A 224 5.92 4.17 -24.11
C GLY A 224 6.73 3.02 -23.48
N GLY A 225 7.74 3.31 -22.66
CA GLY A 225 8.65 2.34 -22.05
C GLY A 225 8.00 1.58 -20.90
N THR A 226 8.39 0.31 -20.76
CA THR A 226 8.05 -0.55 -19.63
C THR A 226 8.31 0.17 -18.31
N ARG A 227 7.28 0.28 -17.45
CA ARG A 227 7.35 0.93 -16.14
C ARG A 227 8.60 0.48 -15.39
N ALA A 228 9.43 1.43 -14.95
CA ALA A 228 10.65 1.13 -14.22
C ALA A 228 10.28 0.32 -12.97
N SER A 229 10.87 -0.87 -12.82
CA SER A 229 10.65 -1.72 -11.65
C SER A 229 11.53 -1.24 -10.49
N TRP A 230 11.10 -1.49 -9.24
CA TRP A 230 11.94 -1.24 -8.06
C TRP A 230 13.31 -1.91 -8.17
N SER A 231 13.39 -3.12 -8.74
CA SER A 231 14.66 -3.81 -8.96
C SER A 231 15.57 -3.08 -9.94
N THR A 232 15.02 -2.56 -11.04
CA THR A 232 15.78 -1.72 -11.99
C THR A 232 16.29 -0.47 -11.30
N PHE A 233 15.41 0.20 -10.54
CA PHE A 233 15.74 1.40 -9.79
C PHE A 233 16.90 1.17 -8.80
N PHE A 234 16.81 0.13 -7.97
CA PHE A 234 17.86 -0.19 -7.00
C PHE A 234 19.17 -0.60 -7.67
N ALA A 235 19.13 -1.31 -8.80
CA ALA A 235 20.32 -1.68 -9.55
C ALA A 235 21.04 -0.45 -10.12
N THR A 236 20.30 0.46 -10.76
CA THR A 236 20.87 1.71 -11.31
C THR A 236 21.47 2.58 -10.20
N ARG A 237 20.79 2.73 -9.06
CA ARG A 237 21.32 3.52 -7.94
C ARG A 237 22.52 2.88 -7.25
N ALA A 238 22.55 1.55 -7.17
CA ALA A 238 23.71 0.83 -6.65
C ALA A 238 24.96 1.10 -7.51
N GLU A 239 24.80 1.09 -8.83
CA GLU A 239 25.86 1.43 -9.78
C GLU A 239 26.31 2.89 -9.64
N ASP A 240 25.38 3.84 -9.65
CA ASP A 240 25.67 5.29 -9.51
C ASP A 240 26.42 5.62 -8.21
N SER A 241 26.07 4.95 -7.11
CA SER A 241 26.58 5.25 -5.77
C SER A 241 27.75 4.36 -5.34
N HIS A 242 28.16 3.40 -6.17
CA HIS A 242 29.14 2.37 -5.84
C HIS A 242 28.85 1.62 -4.53
N LEU A 243 27.57 1.48 -4.17
CA LEU A 243 27.12 0.73 -3.00
C LEU A 243 26.34 -0.51 -3.43
N PRO A 244 26.41 -1.63 -2.67
CA PRO A 244 25.57 -2.78 -2.95
C PRO A 244 24.08 -2.43 -2.87
N ALA A 245 23.27 -2.91 -3.81
CA ALA A 245 21.82 -2.69 -3.80
C ALA A 245 21.15 -3.15 -2.49
N SER A 246 21.66 -4.22 -1.88
CA SER A 246 21.23 -4.69 -0.57
C SER A 246 21.40 -3.63 0.53
N THR A 247 22.50 -2.85 0.48
CA THR A 247 22.75 -1.76 1.43
C THR A 247 21.73 -0.64 1.23
N LEU A 248 21.49 -0.22 -0.01
CA LEU A 248 20.49 0.79 -0.35
C LEU A 248 19.07 0.40 0.09
N MET A 249 18.72 -0.88 -0.06
CA MET A 249 17.41 -1.39 0.33
C MET A 249 17.25 -1.55 1.84
N SER A 250 18.35 -1.83 2.56
CA SER A 250 18.34 -2.14 3.99
C SER A 250 18.45 -0.93 4.91
N ASP A 251 19.01 0.18 4.43
CA ASP A 251 19.26 1.40 5.18
C ASP A 251 18.38 2.59 4.68
N ARG A 252 18.55 3.77 5.29
CA ARG A 252 17.96 5.05 4.89
C ARG A 252 18.74 5.77 3.79
N SER A 253 19.92 5.26 3.44
CA SER A 253 20.80 5.81 2.42
C SER A 253 20.08 6.12 1.10
N LEU A 254 19.09 5.31 0.72
CA LEU A 254 18.28 5.56 -0.47
C LEU A 254 17.56 6.91 -0.42
N VAL A 255 16.89 7.25 0.68
CA VAL A 255 16.13 8.50 0.78
C VAL A 255 17.08 9.70 0.80
N SER A 256 18.24 9.58 1.43
CA SER A 256 19.29 10.61 1.42
C SER A 256 19.89 10.81 0.02
N GLN A 257 20.17 9.73 -0.71
CA GLN A 257 20.66 9.81 -2.08
C GLN A 257 19.61 10.39 -3.03
N VAL A 258 18.35 10.03 -2.81
CA VAL A 258 17.19 10.55 -3.55
C VAL A 258 17.02 12.05 -3.34
N ALA A 259 17.08 12.52 -2.10
CA ALA A 259 17.03 13.94 -1.81
C ALA A 259 18.21 14.69 -2.45
N ALA A 260 19.43 14.14 -2.36
CA ALA A 260 20.60 14.73 -3.00
C ALA A 260 20.44 14.81 -4.54
N ALA A 261 19.88 13.78 -5.17
CA ALA A 261 19.63 13.75 -6.61
C ALA A 261 18.56 14.76 -7.04
N LEU A 262 17.49 14.95 -6.27
CA LEU A 262 16.45 15.93 -6.55
C LEU A 262 16.97 17.37 -6.40
N LEU A 263 17.69 17.66 -5.32
CA LEU A 263 18.30 18.97 -5.07
C LEU A 263 19.31 19.33 -6.17
N THR A 264 20.11 18.37 -6.66
CA THR A 264 21.08 18.60 -7.75
C THR A 264 20.43 18.72 -9.12
N ALA A 265 19.32 18.01 -9.38
CA ALA A 265 18.58 18.12 -10.63
C ALA A 265 17.89 19.49 -10.78
N ASP A 266 17.34 20.04 -9.70
CA ASP A 266 16.73 21.38 -9.74
C ASP A 266 17.77 22.50 -9.76
N ALA A 267 18.93 22.33 -9.10
CA ALA A 267 20.06 23.27 -9.24
C ALA A 267 20.57 23.40 -10.68
N ARG A 268 20.49 22.32 -11.48
CA ARG A 268 20.87 22.32 -12.91
C ARG A 268 19.83 22.95 -13.84
N LYS A 269 18.60 23.18 -13.36
CA LYS A 269 17.52 23.84 -14.12
C LYS A 269 17.52 25.36 -13.97
N ILE A 270 18.32 25.92 -13.07
CA ILE A 270 18.52 27.37 -12.97
C ILE A 270 19.39 27.78 -14.17
N PRO A 271 18.86 28.52 -15.16
CA PRO A 271 19.66 28.92 -16.32
C PRO A 271 20.78 29.86 -15.89
N ASP A 272 21.91 29.80 -16.59
CA ASP A 272 23.02 30.76 -16.60
C ASP A 272 22.57 32.17 -17.08
N GLU A 273 21.54 32.78 -16.48
CA GLU A 273 21.16 34.17 -16.75
C GLU A 273 22.05 35.20 -16.02
N LYS A 274 23.20 34.77 -15.47
CA LYS A 274 24.21 35.66 -14.88
C LYS A 274 25.61 35.54 -15.48
N GLN A 275 25.74 35.07 -16.73
CA GLN A 275 26.99 35.18 -17.50
C GLN A 275 26.93 36.14 -18.70
N ALA A 276 25.89 36.97 -18.80
CA ALA A 276 25.84 38.07 -19.75
C ALA A 276 25.34 39.37 -19.07
N ALA A 277 26.15 39.91 -18.16
CA ALA A 277 26.08 41.31 -17.73
C ALA A 277 27.50 41.83 -17.47
#